data_AF-A0AAD4HLF9-F1
#
_entry.id   AF-A0AAD4HLF9-F1
#
_cell.length_a   1.000
_cell.length_b   1.000
_cell.length_c   1.000
_cell.angle_alpha   90.00
_cell.angle_beta   90.00
_cell.angle_gamma   90.00
#
_symmetry.space_group_name_H-M   'P 1'
#
loop_
_entity.id
_entity.type
_entity.pdbx_description
1 polymer ?
#
loop_
_entity_poly.entity_id
_entity_poly.type
_entity_poly.pdbx_seq_one_letter_code
_entity_poly.pdbx_strand_id
1 'polypeptide(L)'
;LAQVLRDPDLPSIHILVTSRSEAHIFEAMQNADVRPLLCEIPVKISGEGVTPIISLDGADVDEDIYRFLEHSFRKLQNRSPTFPQPTQDQIEKLAIRAGRRFIVASTMMKFIDDRNNDPRDRLHLMLELTSELLPGTEVYELYDRILSTCADPKLAYLHLSVVAALTDPLPISQISELLGPGQGRDVEKVLVQLRSVIDVPPNSSLPVNIYHSSVRDYVSHRSNCSLYITSPHSLLTHSSLRMM
;
A
#
# COMPACT_ATOMS: atom_id res chain seq x y z
N LEU A 1 -7.80 27.03 -11.59
CA LEU A 1 -6.36 26.71 -11.74
C LEU A 1 -5.82 27.15 -13.10
N ALA A 2 -6.37 26.68 -14.23
CA ALA A 2 -5.86 26.99 -15.58
C ALA A 2 -5.76 28.50 -15.91
N GLN A 3 -6.71 29.33 -15.44
CA GLN A 3 -6.63 30.79 -15.60
C GLN A 3 -5.54 31.44 -14.73
N VAL A 4 -5.28 30.89 -13.54
CA VAL A 4 -4.25 31.39 -12.61
C VAL A 4 -2.85 31.07 -13.13
N LEU A 5 -2.68 29.91 -13.76
CA LEU A 5 -1.41 29.51 -14.39
C LEU A 5 -1.07 30.28 -15.67
N ARG A 6 -1.98 31.10 -16.19
CA ARG A 6 -1.77 31.97 -17.36
C ARG A 6 -1.44 33.42 -17.00
N ASP A 7 -1.40 33.74 -15.70
CA ASP A 7 -1.07 35.07 -15.20
C ASP A 7 0.45 35.31 -15.27
N PRO A 8 0.94 36.30 -16.05
CA PRO A 8 2.36 36.60 -16.16
C PRO A 8 2.98 37.15 -14.87
N ASP A 9 2.17 37.63 -13.92
CA ASP A 9 2.61 38.15 -12.62
C ASP A 9 2.64 37.07 -11.52
N LEU A 10 2.33 35.82 -11.86
CA LEU A 10 2.39 34.70 -10.92
C LEU A 10 3.85 34.42 -10.52
N PRO A 11 4.18 34.29 -9.22
CA PRO A 11 5.50 33.86 -8.80
C PRO A 11 5.84 32.49 -9.40
N SER A 12 7.12 32.19 -9.60
CA SER A 12 7.57 30.91 -10.18
C SER A 12 7.11 29.72 -9.32
N ILE A 13 6.03 29.06 -9.74
CA ILE A 13 5.47 27.88 -9.08
C ILE A 13 5.80 26.66 -9.96
N HIS A 14 6.49 25.68 -9.38
CA HIS A 14 6.71 24.38 -10.00
C HIS A 14 5.67 23.40 -9.46
N ILE A 15 4.85 22.83 -10.33
CA ILE A 15 3.81 21.86 -9.97
C ILE A 15 4.21 20.50 -10.54
N LEU A 16 4.41 19.52 -9.66
CA LEU A 16 4.58 18.12 -10.07
C LEU A 16 3.20 17.44 -10.09
N VAL A 17 2.78 17.00 -11.27
CA VAL A 17 1.55 16.23 -11.45
C VAL A 17 1.93 14.77 -11.69
N THR A 18 1.39 13.86 -10.89
CA THR A 18 1.57 12.42 -11.06
C THR A 18 0.23 11.75 -11.31
N SER A 19 0.24 10.66 -12.07
CA SER A 19 -0.95 9.90 -12.45
C SER A 19 -0.58 8.44 -12.67
N ARG A 20 -1.58 7.55 -12.61
CA ARG A 20 -1.48 6.22 -13.21
C ARG A 20 -1.34 6.35 -14.73
N SER A 21 -0.64 5.41 -15.36
CA SER A 21 -0.50 5.32 -16.81
C SER A 21 -1.79 4.79 -17.44
N GLU A 22 -2.85 5.59 -17.39
CA GLU A 22 -4.15 5.26 -17.97
C GLU A 22 -4.36 6.07 -19.25
N ALA A 23 -4.78 5.41 -20.32
CA ALA A 23 -4.88 6.01 -21.66
C ALA A 23 -5.69 7.30 -21.67
N HIS A 24 -6.82 7.32 -20.95
CA HIS A 24 -7.69 8.49 -20.87
C HIS A 24 -7.02 9.69 -20.17
N ILE A 25 -6.12 9.45 -19.19
CA ILE A 25 -5.39 10.52 -18.51
C ILE A 25 -4.29 11.03 -19.42
N PHE A 26 -3.58 10.12 -20.10
CA PHE A 26 -2.57 10.49 -21.08
C PHE A 26 -3.15 11.35 -22.22
N GLU A 27 -4.30 10.94 -22.76
CA GLU A 27 -5.03 11.72 -23.78
C GLU A 27 -5.48 13.08 -23.25
N ALA A 28 -5.98 13.15 -22.02
CA ALA A 28 -6.35 14.42 -21.39
C ALA A 28 -5.14 15.36 -21.22
N MET A 29 -3.96 14.84 -20.89
CA MET A 29 -2.72 15.61 -20.77
C MET A 29 -2.17 16.07 -22.12
N GLN A 30 -2.46 15.34 -23.21
CA GLN A 30 -2.10 15.72 -24.57
C GLN A 30 -3.05 16.73 -25.23
N ASN A 31 -4.13 17.11 -24.55
CA ASN A 31 -5.07 18.12 -25.03
C ASN A 31 -4.35 19.45 -25.35
N ALA A 32 -4.71 20.08 -26.48
CA ALA A 32 -4.09 21.31 -26.97
C ALA A 32 -4.15 22.48 -25.97
N ASP A 33 -5.15 22.51 -25.08
CA ASP A 33 -5.29 23.55 -24.06
C ASP A 33 -4.40 23.33 -22.82
N VAL A 34 -3.98 22.07 -22.59
CA VAL A 34 -3.24 21.64 -21.39
C VAL A 34 -1.75 21.46 -21.71
N ARG A 35 -1.44 20.90 -22.89
CA ARG A 35 -0.07 20.59 -23.33
C ARG A 35 0.91 21.77 -23.21
N PRO A 36 0.56 23.03 -23.54
CA PRO A 36 1.48 24.17 -23.39
C PRO A 36 1.81 24.53 -21.94
N LEU A 37 1.04 24.04 -20.96
CA LEU A 37 1.20 24.32 -19.54
C LEU A 37 2.02 23.23 -18.81
N LEU A 38 2.37 22.15 -19.50
CA LEU A 38 3.13 21.04 -18.93
C LEU A 38 4.63 21.25 -19.23
N CYS A 39 5.45 21.32 -18.18
CA CYS A 39 6.89 21.19 -18.30
C CYS A 39 7.27 19.72 -18.08
N GLU A 40 7.81 19.09 -19.12
CA GLU A 40 8.36 17.73 -19.04
C GLU A 40 9.73 17.78 -18.36
N ILE A 41 9.92 16.98 -17.31
CA ILE A 41 11.22 16.86 -16.64
C ILE A 41 12.01 15.75 -17.37
N PRO A 42 13.09 16.07 -18.10
CA PRO A 42 13.92 15.06 -18.74
C PRO A 42 14.71 14.31 -17.67
N VAL A 43 14.44 13.02 -17.48
CA VAL A 43 15.27 12.14 -16.65
C VAL A 43 16.14 11.31 -17.58
N LYS A 44 17.46 11.45 -17.45
CA LYS A 44 18.42 10.56 -18.12
C LYS A 44 18.30 9.17 -17.53
N ILE A 45 17.51 8.32 -18.16
CA ILE A 45 17.60 6.87 -17.96
C ILE A 45 18.77 6.40 -18.82
N SER A 46 19.62 5.56 -18.26
CA SER A 46 20.90 5.08 -18.81
C SER A 46 20.81 4.58 -20.26
N GLY A 47 21.01 5.47 -21.22
CA GLY A 47 20.99 5.18 -22.66
C GLY A 47 20.75 6.46 -23.45
N GLU A 48 21.47 6.67 -24.55
CA GLU A 48 21.38 7.89 -25.35
C GLU A 48 19.95 8.13 -25.86
N GLY A 49 19.22 9.01 -25.18
CA GLY A 49 17.89 9.46 -25.57
C GLY A 49 17.25 10.32 -24.49
N VAL A 50 16.67 11.45 -24.89
CA VAL A 50 15.81 12.28 -24.02
C VAL A 50 14.40 11.72 -24.17
N THR A 51 13.84 11.09 -23.14
CA THR A 51 12.45 10.65 -23.15
C THR A 51 11.55 11.65 -22.38
N PRO A 52 10.41 12.07 -22.96
CA PRO A 52 9.52 13.11 -22.43
C PRO A 52 8.62 12.64 -21.26
N ILE A 53 8.69 11.38 -20.87
CA ILE A 53 7.85 10.76 -19.85
C ILE A 53 8.74 9.93 -18.93
N ILE A 54 8.68 10.20 -17.62
CA ILE A 54 9.20 9.28 -16.60
C ILE A 54 8.20 8.13 -16.50
N SER A 55 8.42 7.08 -17.30
CA SER A 55 7.71 5.84 -17.08
C SER A 55 8.31 5.17 -15.85
N LEU A 56 7.56 5.16 -14.75
CA LEU A 56 7.87 4.35 -13.58
C LEU A 56 7.63 2.84 -13.82
N ASP A 57 7.25 2.47 -15.04
CA ASP A 57 7.12 1.10 -15.52
C ASP A 57 8.29 0.74 -16.47
N GLY A 58 9.43 1.45 -16.38
CA GLY A 58 10.63 1.26 -17.21
C GLY A 58 11.46 0.02 -16.88
N ALA A 59 12.39 -0.38 -17.75
CA ALA A 59 13.17 -1.62 -17.59
C ALA A 59 13.99 -1.71 -16.28
N ASP A 60 14.16 -0.60 -15.56
CA ASP A 60 14.89 -0.46 -14.30
C ASP A 60 14.10 -0.83 -13.04
N VAL A 61 12.77 -0.95 -13.09
CA VAL A 61 11.94 -1.17 -11.89
C VAL A 61 12.31 -2.45 -11.13
N ASP A 62 12.63 -3.53 -11.84
CA ASP A 62 13.03 -4.79 -11.20
C ASP A 62 14.35 -4.63 -10.43
N GLU A 63 15.32 -3.91 -11.01
CA GLU A 63 16.60 -3.58 -10.37
C GLU A 63 16.40 -2.63 -9.18
N ASP A 64 15.53 -1.63 -9.31
CA ASP A 64 15.24 -0.70 -8.21
C ASP A 64 14.52 -1.38 -7.04
N ILE A 65 13.60 -2.32 -7.32
CA ILE A 65 12.98 -3.16 -6.29
C ILE A 65 14.02 -4.06 -5.62
N TYR A 66 14.91 -4.69 -6.39
CA TYR A 66 16.00 -5.50 -5.86
C TYR A 66 16.87 -4.67 -4.90
N ARG A 67 17.31 -3.48 -5.32
CA ARG A 67 18.09 -2.55 -4.49
C ARG A 67 17.34 -2.10 -3.25
N PHE A 68 16.05 -1.80 -3.39
CA PHE A 68 15.18 -1.46 -2.25
C PHE A 68 15.15 -2.59 -1.22
N LEU A 69 14.98 -3.84 -1.66
CA LEU A 69 14.96 -5.02 -0.79
C LEU A 69 16.33 -5.22 -0.12
N GLU A 70 17.42 -5.17 -0.87
CA GLU A 70 18.79 -5.31 -0.33
C GLU A 70 19.05 -4.27 0.77
N HIS A 71 18.74 -3.00 0.50
CA HIS A 71 18.89 -1.92 1.47
C HIS A 71 17.99 -2.11 2.70
N SER A 72 16.76 -2.57 2.49
CA SER A 72 15.80 -2.80 3.57
C SER A 72 16.24 -3.95 4.48
N PHE A 73 16.78 -5.03 3.93
CA PHE A 73 17.37 -6.12 4.71
C PHE A 73 18.61 -5.66 5.47
N ARG A 74 19.47 -4.84 4.88
CA ARG A 74 20.62 -4.24 5.57
C ARG A 74 20.17 -3.40 6.78
N LYS A 75 19.09 -2.62 6.64
CA LYS A 75 18.49 -1.86 7.75
C LYS A 75 17.88 -2.75 8.83
N LEU A 76 17.27 -3.88 8.45
CA LEU A 76 16.76 -4.87 9.40
C LEU A 76 17.90 -5.49 10.20
N GLN A 77 18.98 -5.91 9.56
CA GLN A 77 20.15 -6.48 10.22
C GLN A 77 20.81 -5.52 11.21
N ASN A 78 20.89 -4.23 10.87
CA ASN A 78 21.43 -3.22 11.79
C ASN A 78 20.63 -3.12 13.09
N ARG A 79 19.33 -3.46 13.07
CA ARG A 79 18.45 -3.48 14.25
C ARG A 79 18.38 -4.86 14.91
N SER A 80 18.58 -5.92 14.13
CA SER A 80 18.50 -7.32 14.55
C SER A 80 19.74 -8.09 14.09
N PRO A 81 20.89 -7.96 14.78
CA PRO A 81 22.16 -8.55 14.34
C PRO A 81 22.15 -10.09 14.23
N THR A 82 21.19 -10.75 14.88
CA THR A 82 21.00 -12.21 14.83
C THR A 82 20.25 -12.67 13.57
N PHE A 83 19.69 -11.75 12.79
CA PHE A 83 19.01 -12.09 11.54
C PHE A 83 20.05 -12.33 10.43
N PRO A 84 20.09 -13.54 9.82
CA PRO A 84 21.05 -13.84 8.77
C PRO A 84 20.80 -12.98 7.53
N GLN A 85 21.86 -12.71 6.77
CA GLN A 85 21.69 -12.06 5.47
C GLN A 85 20.92 -12.97 4.52
N PRO A 86 19.80 -12.50 3.93
CA PRO A 86 19.15 -13.25 2.87
C PRO A 86 20.12 -13.47 1.73
N THR A 87 20.03 -14.65 1.11
CA THR A 87 20.83 -14.95 -0.08
C THR A 87 20.37 -14.07 -1.25
N GLN A 88 21.24 -13.87 -2.24
CA GLN A 88 20.89 -13.17 -3.46
C GLN A 88 19.65 -13.79 -4.14
N ASP A 89 19.57 -15.11 -4.21
CA ASP A 89 18.41 -15.85 -4.73
C ASP A 89 17.10 -15.55 -3.96
N GLN A 90 17.17 -15.40 -2.63
CA GLN A 90 15.99 -15.00 -1.84
C GLN A 90 15.53 -13.58 -2.17
N ILE A 91 16.47 -12.64 -2.35
CA ILE A 91 16.15 -11.25 -2.72
C ILE A 91 15.58 -11.19 -4.14
N GLU A 92 16.19 -11.90 -5.10
CA GLU A 92 15.71 -12.00 -6.48
C GLU A 92 14.30 -12.59 -6.53
N LYS A 93 14.02 -13.65 -5.77
CA LYS A 93 12.67 -14.23 -5.66
C LYS A 93 11.66 -13.22 -5.14
N LEU A 94 12.00 -12.47 -4.09
CA LEU A 94 11.12 -11.41 -3.58
C LEU A 94 10.92 -10.27 -4.59
N ALA A 95 11.96 -9.91 -5.36
CA ALA A 95 11.88 -8.88 -6.38
C ALA A 95 10.94 -9.29 -7.54
N ILE A 96 11.12 -10.50 -8.08
CA ILE A 96 10.23 -11.08 -9.09
C ILE A 96 8.79 -11.10 -8.58
N ARG A 97 8.62 -11.50 -7.32
CA ARG A 97 7.33 -11.61 -6.64
C ARG A 97 6.66 -10.27 -6.37
N ALA A 98 7.43 -9.19 -6.26
CA ALA A 98 6.88 -7.85 -6.22
C ALA A 98 6.20 -7.47 -7.54
N GLY A 99 6.47 -8.17 -8.64
CA GLY A 99 5.80 -7.98 -9.92
C GLY A 99 5.89 -6.54 -10.43
N ARG A 100 7.05 -5.90 -10.24
CA ARG A 100 7.30 -4.48 -10.57
C ARG A 100 6.45 -3.48 -9.76
N ARG A 101 5.89 -3.90 -8.61
CA ARG A 101 5.10 -3.05 -7.71
C ARG A 101 5.83 -2.80 -6.40
N PHE A 102 6.30 -1.58 -6.21
CA PHE A 102 6.91 -1.14 -4.94
C PHE A 102 5.99 -1.31 -3.73
N ILE A 103 4.67 -1.22 -3.90
CA ILE A 103 3.74 -1.48 -2.81
C ILE A 103 3.84 -2.92 -2.30
N VAL A 104 4.02 -3.91 -3.19
CA VAL A 104 4.20 -5.32 -2.81
C VAL A 104 5.53 -5.48 -2.06
N ALA A 105 6.63 -4.99 -2.65
CA ALA A 105 7.96 -5.05 -2.02
C ALA A 105 8.01 -4.38 -0.63
N SER A 106 7.45 -3.18 -0.52
CA SER A 106 7.41 -2.44 0.75
C SER A 106 6.51 -3.09 1.78
N THR A 107 5.36 -3.65 1.37
CA THR A 107 4.46 -4.38 2.28
C THR A 107 5.11 -5.66 2.77
N MET A 108 5.79 -6.43 1.90
CA MET A 108 6.59 -7.60 2.30
C MET A 108 7.65 -7.21 3.33
N MET A 109 8.41 -6.13 3.09
CA MET A 109 9.43 -5.70 4.04
C MET A 109 8.85 -5.23 5.37
N LYS A 110 7.73 -4.51 5.39
CA LYS A 110 7.05 -4.14 6.65
C LYS A 110 6.52 -5.36 7.40
N PHE A 111 6.11 -6.40 6.69
CA PHE A 111 5.67 -7.66 7.29
C PHE A 111 6.84 -8.47 7.87
N ILE A 112 7.99 -8.48 7.19
CA ILE A 112 9.22 -9.13 7.65
C ILE A 112 9.82 -8.39 8.84
N ASP A 113 9.90 -7.06 8.77
CA ASP A 113 10.40 -6.16 9.80
C ASP A 113 9.33 -5.81 10.86
N ASP A 114 8.41 -6.74 11.13
CA ASP A 114 7.47 -6.59 12.23
C ASP A 114 8.14 -6.94 13.55
N ARG A 115 8.06 -6.02 14.52
CA ARG A 115 8.76 -6.17 15.82
C ARG A 115 8.16 -7.22 16.74
N ASN A 116 6.96 -7.71 16.44
CA ASN A 116 6.25 -8.66 17.31
C ASN A 116 6.47 -10.11 16.87
N ASN A 117 7.21 -10.36 15.79
CA ASN A 117 7.39 -11.67 15.20
C ASN A 117 8.84 -11.92 14.82
N ASP A 118 9.25 -13.20 14.70
CA ASP A 118 10.59 -13.51 14.20
C ASP A 118 10.66 -13.19 12.70
N PRO A 119 11.59 -12.31 12.26
CA PRO A 119 11.74 -11.96 10.85
C PRO A 119 12.10 -13.16 9.97
N ARG A 120 12.67 -14.24 10.50
CA ARG A 120 12.98 -15.47 9.76
C ARG A 120 11.71 -16.19 9.32
N ASP A 121 10.76 -16.34 10.23
CA ASP A 121 9.47 -16.98 9.94
C ASP A 121 8.69 -16.13 8.94
N ARG A 122 8.67 -14.81 9.14
CA ARG A 122 7.99 -13.87 8.24
C ARG A 122 8.62 -13.87 6.83
N LEU A 123 9.96 -13.91 6.73
CA LEU A 123 10.66 -14.05 5.45
C LEU A 123 10.27 -15.36 4.76
N HIS A 124 10.26 -16.48 5.49
CA HIS A 124 9.89 -17.78 4.93
C HIS A 124 8.47 -17.75 4.34
N LEU A 125 7.51 -17.15 5.03
CA LEU A 125 6.13 -17.02 4.53
C LEU A 125 6.06 -16.20 3.24
N MET A 126 6.89 -15.16 3.09
CA MET A 126 6.93 -14.35 1.87
C MET A 126 7.58 -15.08 0.69
N LEU A 127 8.55 -15.96 0.97
CA LEU A 127 9.20 -16.80 -0.04
C LEU A 127 8.31 -17.96 -0.52
N GLU A 128 7.38 -18.43 0.32
CA GLU A 128 6.44 -19.53 0.03
C GLU A 128 5.20 -19.13 -0.75
N LEU A 129 4.86 -17.85 -0.77
CA LEU A 129 3.83 -17.36 -1.68
C LEU A 129 4.20 -17.88 -3.10
N THR A 130 3.25 -18.44 -3.87
CA THR A 130 3.48 -18.98 -5.22
C THR A 130 3.12 -17.94 -6.27
N SER A 131 3.96 -17.73 -7.30
CA SER A 131 3.76 -16.66 -8.30
C SER A 131 2.86 -17.08 -9.46
N GLU A 132 2.03 -18.12 -9.30
CA GLU A 132 1.32 -18.75 -10.42
C GLU A 132 0.15 -17.92 -10.98
N LEU A 133 -0.12 -16.75 -10.41
CA LEU A 133 -1.25 -15.92 -10.83
C LEU A 133 -0.91 -14.86 -11.87
N LEU A 134 -2.00 -14.39 -12.50
CA LEU A 134 -2.03 -13.36 -13.52
C LEU A 134 -1.40 -12.04 -13.02
N PRO A 135 -0.74 -11.29 -13.91
CA PRO A 135 -0.25 -9.96 -13.59
C PRO A 135 -1.36 -9.07 -12.99
N GLY A 136 -1.14 -8.54 -11.79
CA GLY A 136 -2.06 -7.62 -11.11
C GLY A 136 -2.81 -8.16 -9.87
N THR A 137 -2.75 -9.46 -9.58
CA THR A 137 -3.35 -10.03 -8.36
C THR A 137 -2.37 -10.21 -7.20
N GLU A 138 -1.09 -9.87 -7.39
CA GLU A 138 0.00 -10.12 -6.42
C GLU A 138 -0.23 -9.38 -5.09
N VAL A 139 -0.81 -8.19 -5.17
CA VAL A 139 -1.14 -7.36 -4.00
C VAL A 139 -2.23 -8.00 -3.14
N TYR A 140 -3.21 -8.66 -3.76
CA TYR A 140 -4.36 -9.22 -3.05
C TYR A 140 -3.98 -10.52 -2.35
N GLU A 141 -3.21 -11.39 -3.02
CA GLU A 141 -2.66 -12.59 -2.37
C GLU A 141 -1.74 -12.24 -1.21
N LEU A 142 -0.95 -11.17 -1.34
CA LEU A 142 -0.14 -10.69 -0.24
C LEU A 142 -1.02 -10.29 0.95
N TYR A 143 -2.14 -9.59 0.72
CA TYR A 143 -3.08 -9.26 1.79
C TYR A 143 -3.76 -10.50 2.38
N ASP A 144 -4.18 -11.46 1.55
CA ASP A 144 -4.75 -12.73 2.00
C ASP A 144 -3.77 -13.49 2.90
N ARG A 145 -2.49 -13.56 2.50
CA ARG A 145 -1.43 -14.21 3.28
C ARG A 145 -1.15 -13.48 4.58
N ILE A 146 -1.18 -12.15 4.60
CA ILE A 146 -1.01 -11.37 5.84
C ILE A 146 -2.19 -11.66 6.78
N LEU A 147 -3.42 -11.58 6.27
CA LEU A 147 -4.64 -11.86 7.03
C LEU A 147 -4.67 -13.28 7.58
N SER A 148 -4.21 -14.28 6.81
CA SER A 148 -4.15 -15.66 7.28
C SER A 148 -3.18 -15.88 8.44
N THR A 149 -2.25 -14.95 8.68
CA THR A 149 -1.35 -15.00 9.86
C THR A 149 -1.95 -14.37 11.12
N CYS A 150 -3.09 -13.68 11.01
CA CYS A 150 -3.76 -13.08 12.16
C CYS A 150 -4.42 -14.17 13.01
N ALA A 151 -4.48 -13.95 14.33
CA ALA A 151 -5.09 -14.89 15.27
C ALA A 151 -6.58 -15.16 14.96
N ASP A 152 -7.29 -14.13 14.47
CA ASP A 152 -8.62 -14.25 13.91
C ASP A 152 -8.65 -13.53 12.55
N PRO A 153 -8.41 -14.25 11.43
CA PRO A 153 -8.42 -13.66 10.10
C PRO A 153 -9.75 -12.98 9.77
N LYS A 154 -10.84 -13.48 10.37
CA LYS A 154 -12.19 -12.98 10.14
C LYS A 154 -12.38 -11.59 10.71
N LEU A 155 -12.01 -11.45 11.99
CA LEU A 155 -12.06 -10.19 12.69
C LEU A 155 -11.04 -9.19 12.11
N ALA A 156 -9.85 -9.66 11.74
CA ALA A 156 -8.83 -8.84 11.10
C ALA A 156 -9.31 -8.25 9.78
N TYR A 157 -9.92 -9.05 8.91
CA TYR A 157 -10.50 -8.57 7.66
C TYR A 157 -11.61 -7.54 7.91
N LEU A 158 -12.49 -7.77 8.90
CA LEU A 158 -13.53 -6.83 9.26
C LEU A 158 -12.96 -5.47 9.69
N HIS A 159 -11.97 -5.48 10.61
CA HIS A 159 -11.34 -4.25 11.10
C HIS A 159 -10.60 -3.51 9.98
N LEU A 160 -9.87 -4.24 9.14
CA LEU A 160 -9.21 -3.68 7.95
C LEU A 160 -10.23 -3.02 7.02
N SER A 161 -11.35 -3.68 6.78
CA SER A 161 -12.41 -3.19 5.90
C SER A 161 -13.08 -1.93 6.44
N VAL A 162 -13.28 -1.86 7.76
CA VAL A 162 -13.78 -0.64 8.42
C VAL A 162 -12.79 0.49 8.24
N VAL A 163 -11.51 0.29 8.57
CA VAL A 163 -10.46 1.32 8.42
C VAL A 163 -10.35 1.79 6.97
N ALA A 164 -10.39 0.87 6.00
CA ALA A 164 -10.28 1.19 4.58
C ALA A 164 -11.51 1.97 4.06
N ALA A 165 -12.70 1.67 4.57
CA ALA A 165 -13.95 2.32 4.16
C ALA A 165 -14.16 3.72 4.77
N LEU A 166 -13.39 4.10 5.80
CA LEU A 166 -13.42 5.44 6.35
C LEU A 166 -12.94 6.47 5.32
N THR A 167 -13.75 7.51 5.11
CA THR A 167 -13.37 8.67 4.29
C THR A 167 -12.36 9.51 5.06
N ASP A 168 -12.69 9.83 6.31
CA ASP A 168 -11.81 10.49 7.27
C ASP A 168 -11.24 9.46 8.25
N PRO A 169 -9.91 9.25 8.26
CA PRO A 169 -9.24 8.35 9.20
C PRO A 169 -9.57 8.67 10.67
N LEU A 170 -9.86 7.63 11.46
CA LEU A 170 -10.24 7.77 12.87
C LEU A 170 -9.19 7.19 13.82
N PRO A 171 -9.06 7.70 15.05
CA PRO A 171 -8.28 7.07 16.11
C PRO A 171 -8.86 5.73 16.55
N ILE A 172 -8.04 4.90 17.20
CA ILE A 172 -8.42 3.55 17.64
C ILE A 172 -9.64 3.56 18.55
N SER A 173 -9.75 4.54 19.44
CA SER A 173 -10.88 4.66 20.36
C SER A 173 -12.21 4.85 19.62
N GLN A 174 -12.22 5.70 18.58
CA GLN A 174 -13.42 5.93 17.77
C GLN A 174 -13.76 4.74 16.88
N ILE A 175 -12.75 4.03 16.36
CA ILE A 175 -12.97 2.77 15.63
C ILE A 175 -13.59 1.70 16.56
N SER A 176 -13.10 1.60 17.80
CA SER A 176 -13.66 0.71 18.83
C SER A 176 -15.12 1.03 19.13
N GLU A 177 -15.45 2.31 19.32
CA GLU A 177 -16.81 2.78 19.56
C GLU A 177 -17.74 2.47 18.36
N LEU A 178 -17.26 2.73 17.14
CA LEU A 178 -17.97 2.44 15.90
C LEU A 178 -18.27 0.94 15.76
N LEU A 179 -17.33 0.07 16.10
CA LEU A 179 -17.52 -1.38 16.06
C LEU A 179 -18.37 -1.91 17.24
N GLY A 180 -18.51 -1.13 18.32
CA GLY A 180 -19.30 -1.48 19.50
C GLY A 180 -18.68 -2.56 20.39
N PRO A 181 -19.36 -2.95 21.49
CA PRO A 181 -18.77 -3.77 22.55
C PRO A 181 -18.41 -5.22 22.15
N GLY A 182 -18.95 -5.70 21.02
CA GLY A 182 -18.60 -6.99 20.44
C GLY A 182 -17.30 -6.89 19.65
N GLN A 183 -17.37 -6.37 18.42
CA GLN A 183 -16.23 -6.34 17.49
C GLN A 183 -15.19 -5.28 17.86
N GLY A 184 -15.53 -4.28 18.69
CA GLY A 184 -14.65 -3.17 19.06
C GLY A 184 -13.70 -3.43 20.24
N ARG A 185 -13.82 -4.56 20.95
CA ARG A 185 -13.07 -4.81 22.18
C ARG A 185 -11.54 -4.85 21.99
N ASP A 186 -11.08 -5.52 20.94
CA ASP A 186 -9.66 -5.83 20.73
C ASP A 186 -9.09 -5.12 19.48
N VAL A 187 -9.64 -3.96 19.12
CA VAL A 187 -9.26 -3.24 17.87
C VAL A 187 -7.75 -3.01 17.79
N GLU A 188 -7.13 -2.47 18.83
CA GLU A 188 -5.68 -2.25 18.81
C GLU A 188 -4.90 -3.56 18.57
N LYS A 189 -5.25 -4.62 19.31
CA LYS A 189 -4.61 -5.92 19.20
C LYS A 189 -4.75 -6.53 17.80
N VAL A 190 -5.89 -6.33 17.16
CA VAL A 190 -6.15 -6.81 15.79
C VAL A 190 -5.37 -5.95 14.78
N LEU A 191 -5.46 -4.62 14.87
CA LEU A 191 -4.79 -3.69 13.96
C LEU A 191 -3.27 -3.79 14.03
N VAL A 192 -2.69 -4.07 15.20
CA VAL A 192 -1.24 -4.28 15.36
C VAL A 192 -0.74 -5.47 14.52
N GLN A 193 -1.56 -6.50 14.30
CA GLN A 193 -1.20 -7.64 13.43
C GLN A 193 -1.20 -7.28 11.93
N LEU A 194 -1.81 -6.15 11.57
CA LEU A 194 -1.94 -5.65 10.20
C LEU A 194 -0.97 -4.49 9.88
N ARG A 195 0.02 -4.23 10.73
CA ARG A 195 0.98 -3.11 10.61
C ARG A 195 1.81 -3.08 9.32
N SER A 196 1.80 -4.14 8.53
CA SER A 196 2.38 -4.14 7.18
C SER A 196 1.50 -3.43 6.14
N VAL A 197 0.19 -3.38 6.38
CA VAL A 197 -0.84 -2.85 5.47
C VAL A 197 -1.40 -1.51 5.95
N ILE A 198 -1.44 -1.30 7.26
CA ILE A 198 -1.93 -0.07 7.90
C ILE A 198 -0.86 0.58 8.78
N ASP A 199 -0.92 1.89 8.87
CA ASP A 199 -0.17 2.70 9.81
C ASP A 199 -0.94 2.79 11.13
N VAL A 200 -0.42 2.13 12.16
CA VAL A 200 -0.97 2.19 13.53
C VAL A 200 -0.07 3.12 14.34
N PRO A 201 -0.50 4.37 14.59
CA PRO A 201 0.34 5.35 15.27
C PRO A 201 0.65 4.93 16.72
N PRO A 202 1.80 5.33 17.27
CA PRO A 202 2.16 5.03 18.66
C PRO A 202 1.27 5.77 19.66
N ASN A 203 0.70 6.91 19.27
CA ASN A 203 -0.28 7.64 20.05
C ASN A 203 -1.69 7.25 19.58
N SER A 204 -2.49 6.66 20.48
CA SER A 204 -3.85 6.19 20.20
C SER A 204 -4.86 7.30 19.90
N SER A 205 -4.51 8.57 20.14
CA SER A 205 -5.33 9.73 19.75
C SER A 205 -5.15 10.13 18.28
N LEU A 206 -4.13 9.60 17.60
CA LEU A 206 -3.88 9.86 16.18
C LEU A 206 -4.66 8.86 15.31
N PRO A 207 -5.05 9.27 14.09
CA PRO A 207 -5.83 8.41 13.22
C PRO A 207 -5.04 7.24 12.65
N VAL A 208 -5.71 6.09 12.50
CA VAL A 208 -5.18 4.91 11.81
C VAL A 208 -5.38 5.07 10.30
N ASN A 209 -4.31 4.86 9.53
CA ASN A 209 -4.33 5.04 8.07
C ASN A 209 -3.99 3.74 7.34
N ILE A 210 -4.48 3.58 6.11
CA ILE A 210 -3.98 2.55 5.18
C ILE A 210 -2.73 3.09 4.46
N TYR A 211 -1.74 2.25 4.16
CA TYR A 211 -0.54 2.73 3.43
C TYR A 211 -0.81 2.99 1.95
N HIS A 212 -1.79 2.32 1.35
CA HIS A 212 -2.03 2.40 -0.09
C HIS A 212 -3.49 2.15 -0.45
N SER A 213 -3.96 2.79 -1.52
CA SER A 213 -5.36 2.71 -1.97
C SER A 213 -5.77 1.30 -2.40
N SER A 214 -4.83 0.44 -2.80
CA SER A 214 -5.12 -0.97 -3.15
C SER A 214 -5.77 -1.76 -2.03
N VAL A 215 -5.64 -1.31 -0.77
CA VAL A 215 -6.37 -1.92 0.36
C VAL A 215 -7.87 -1.67 0.22
N ARG A 216 -8.29 -0.47 -0.21
CA ARG A 216 -9.69 -0.15 -0.51
C ARG A 216 -10.21 -0.99 -1.66
N ASP A 217 -9.40 -1.10 -2.71
CA ASP A 217 -9.73 -1.91 -3.88
C ASP A 217 -9.90 -3.39 -3.47
N TYR A 218 -9.02 -3.91 -2.61
CA TYR A 218 -9.03 -5.27 -2.08
C TYR A 218 -10.28 -5.59 -1.25
N VAL A 219 -10.63 -4.73 -0.27
CA VAL A 219 -11.79 -4.98 0.60
C VAL A 219 -13.12 -4.75 -0.13
N SER A 220 -13.12 -3.98 -1.21
CA SER A 220 -14.30 -3.75 -2.06
C SER A 220 -14.52 -4.85 -3.10
N HIS A 221 -13.53 -5.73 -3.32
CA HIS A 221 -13.60 -6.75 -4.37
C HIS A 221 -14.52 -7.92 -3.99
N ARG A 222 -15.47 -8.26 -4.87
CA ARG A 222 -16.59 -9.19 -4.59
C ARG A 222 -16.17 -10.64 -4.33
N SER A 223 -15.00 -11.09 -4.76
CA SER A 223 -14.53 -12.48 -4.52
C SER A 223 -14.08 -12.71 -3.08
N ASN A 224 -13.63 -11.65 -2.40
CA ASN A 224 -13.20 -11.69 -0.99
C ASN A 224 -14.40 -11.66 -0.03
N CYS A 225 -15.61 -11.36 -0.54
CA CYS A 225 -16.87 -11.50 0.21
C CYS A 225 -17.21 -12.95 0.57
N SER A 226 -16.51 -13.96 0.01
CA SER A 226 -16.69 -15.36 0.42
C SER A 226 -16.35 -15.62 1.89
N LEU A 227 -15.61 -14.70 2.54
CA LEU A 227 -15.35 -14.75 3.98
C LEU A 227 -16.48 -14.14 4.85
N TYR A 228 -17.39 -13.27 4.35
CA TYR A 228 -18.39 -12.58 5.22
C TYR A 228 -19.78 -12.23 4.64
N ILE A 229 -20.73 -12.17 5.59
CA ILE A 229 -22.20 -12.08 5.48
C ILE A 229 -22.72 -10.61 5.54
N THR A 230 -21.88 -9.60 5.78
CA THR A 230 -22.36 -8.19 5.88
C THR A 230 -21.33 -7.21 5.34
N SER A 231 -21.77 -6.33 4.42
CA SER A 231 -20.91 -5.31 3.82
C SER A 231 -20.36 -4.36 4.91
N PRO A 232 -19.07 -3.98 4.87
CA PRO A 232 -18.49 -2.97 5.76
C PRO A 232 -19.31 -1.67 5.77
N HIS A 233 -19.83 -1.25 4.62
CA HIS A 233 -20.70 -0.08 4.52
C HIS A 233 -22.03 -0.24 5.28
N SER A 234 -22.62 -1.44 5.27
CA SER A 234 -23.83 -1.71 6.04
C SER A 234 -23.56 -1.65 7.54
N LEU A 235 -22.41 -2.17 7.99
CA LEU A 235 -22.01 -2.09 9.39
C LEU A 235 -21.76 -0.64 9.80
N LEU A 236 -21.00 0.10 8.99
CA LEU A 236 -20.71 1.51 9.25
C LEU A 236 -22.00 2.34 9.31
N THR A 237 -22.96 2.09 8.41
CA THR A 237 -24.26 2.77 8.41
C THR A 237 -25.03 2.50 9.70
N HIS A 238 -25.16 1.22 10.09
CA HIS A 238 -25.85 0.84 11.32
C HIS A 238 -25.18 1.41 12.56
N SER A 239 -23.85 1.36 12.62
CA SER A 239 -23.08 1.89 13.75
C SER A 239 -23.16 3.42 13.83
N SER A 240 -23.12 4.12 12.69
CA SER A 240 -23.28 5.58 12.67
C SER A 240 -24.66 5.99 13.18
N LEU A 241 -25.72 5.28 12.78
CA LEU A 241 -27.08 5.50 13.29
C LEU A 241 -27.21 5.20 14.79
N ARG A 242 -26.44 4.25 15.32
CA ARG A 242 -26.42 3.94 16.76
C ARG A 242 -25.75 5.04 17.60
N MET A 243 -24.80 5.78 17.02
CA MET A 243 -24.05 6.83 17.72
C MET A 243 -24.71 8.22 17.62
N MET A 244 -25.74 8.37 16.79
CA MET A 244 -26.61 9.56 16.74
C MET A 244 -27.65 9.50 17.86
#